data_AF-A0A967BSB8-F1
#
_entry.id   AF-A0A967BSB8-F1
#
_cell.length_a   1.000
_cell.length_b   1.000
_cell.length_c   1.000
_cell.angle_alpha   90.00
_cell.angle_beta   90.00
_cell.angle_gamma   90.00
#
_symmetry.space_group_name_H-M   'P 1'
#
loop_
_entity.id
_entity.type
_entity.pdbx_description
1 polymer ?
#
loop_
_entity_poly.entity_id
_entity_poly.type
_entity_poly.pdbx_seq_one_letter_code
_entity_poly.pdbx_strand_id
1 'polypeptide(L)'
;MVLVTCPEDRSEGIASTLLESNLAVCINIISQVKSFYRWQGKVQQDNESLMLIKCPSDNYRALEESVLDMHPYELPEIITVSVAGGLPDYLNWVLHPDKNKSE
;
A
#
# COMPACT_ATOMS: atom_id res chain seq x y z
N MET A 1 5.15 -3.94 6.26
CA MET A 1 3.94 -3.95 5.42
C MET A 1 3.25 -2.60 5.60
N VAL A 2 2.67 -2.04 4.55
CA VAL A 2 1.93 -0.78 4.60
C VAL A 2 0.48 -1.04 4.20
N LEU A 3 -0.46 -0.45 4.91
CA LEU A 3 -1.88 -0.46 4.61
C LEU A 3 -2.26 0.94 4.12
N VAL A 4 -2.99 1.00 3.00
CA VAL A 4 -3.53 2.23 2.44
C VAL A 4 -4.97 1.99 2.03
N THR A 5 -5.91 2.83 2.46
CA THR A 5 -7.24 2.88 1.84
C THR A 5 -7.26 3.99 0.80
N CYS A 6 -7.97 3.75 -0.31
CA CYS A 6 -8.15 4.75 -1.36
C CYS A 6 -9.46 4.50 -2.12
N PRO A 7 -9.98 5.48 -2.87
CA PRO A 7 -11.11 5.26 -3.78
C PRO A 7 -10.83 4.12 -4.77
N GLU A 8 -11.87 3.33 -5.08
CA GLU A 8 -11.73 2.12 -5.90
C GLU A 8 -11.06 2.40 -7.26
N ASP A 9 -11.40 3.53 -7.90
CA ASP A 9 -10.88 3.98 -9.20
C ASP A 9 -9.40 4.41 -9.17
N ARG A 10 -8.78 4.50 -7.99
CA ARG A 10 -7.38 4.92 -7.82
C ARG A 10 -6.43 3.79 -7.48
N SER A 11 -6.92 2.72 -6.87
CA SER A 11 -6.07 1.64 -6.33
C SER A 11 -5.13 0.99 -7.35
N GLU A 12 -5.60 0.74 -8.58
CA GLU A 12 -4.78 0.13 -9.64
C GLU A 12 -3.69 1.09 -10.14
N GLY A 13 -4.02 2.37 -10.31
CA GLY A 13 -3.05 3.39 -10.74
C GLY A 13 -1.94 3.58 -9.72
N ILE A 14 -2.30 3.72 -8.44
CA ILE A 14 -1.34 3.80 -7.33
C ILE A 14 -0.46 2.54 -7.31
N ALA A 15 -1.06 1.35 -7.45
CA ALA A 15 -0.30 0.10 -7.44
C ALA A 15 0.72 0.03 -8.59
N SER A 16 0.32 0.40 -9.81
CA SER A 16 1.21 0.42 -10.97
C SER A 16 2.40 1.35 -10.74
N THR A 17 2.14 2.59 -10.32
CA THR A 17 3.20 3.59 -10.10
C THR A 17 4.17 3.16 -9.00
N LEU A 18 3.69 2.59 -7.90
CA LEU A 18 4.56 2.12 -6.81
C LEU A 18 5.46 0.94 -7.23
N LEU A 19 4.95 0.05 -8.09
CA LEU A 19 5.72 -1.07 -8.62
C LEU A 19 6.73 -0.61 -9.68
N GLU A 20 6.30 0.22 -10.64
CA GLU A 20 7.17 0.77 -11.69
C GLU A 20 8.31 1.63 -11.12
N SER A 21 8.06 2.31 -10.00
CA SER A 21 9.04 3.14 -9.29
C SER A 21 9.93 2.32 -8.34
N ASN A 22 9.78 1.00 -8.28
CA ASN A 22 10.47 0.10 -7.35
C ASN A 22 10.31 0.47 -5.85
N LEU A 23 9.20 1.14 -5.51
CA LEU A 23 8.90 1.53 -4.13
C LEU A 23 8.23 0.39 -3.36
N ALA A 24 7.48 -0.46 -4.07
CA ALA A 24 6.88 -1.69 -3.56
C ALA A 24 7.32 -2.90 -4.39
N VAL A 25 7.17 -4.09 -3.80
CA VAL A 25 7.49 -5.37 -4.45
C VAL A 25 6.25 -6.19 -4.75
N CYS A 26 5.23 -6.10 -3.89
CA CYS A 26 3.96 -6.79 -4.07
C CYS A 26 2.84 -5.99 -3.42
N ILE A 27 1.69 -5.89 -4.10
CA ILE A 27 0.52 -5.17 -3.61
C ILE A 27 -0.70 -6.08 -3.81
N ASN A 28 -1.47 -6.29 -2.75
CA ASN A 28 -2.80 -6.90 -2.88
C ASN A 28 -3.83 -5.78 -2.77
N ILE A 29 -4.83 -5.77 -3.65
CA ILE A 29 -5.98 -4.87 -3.58
C ILE A 29 -7.18 -5.70 -3.13
N ILE A 30 -7.78 -5.30 -2.00
CA ILE A 30 -9.08 -5.81 -1.55
C ILE A 30 -10.10 -4.74 -1.93
N SER A 31 -10.88 -5.01 -2.97
CA SER A 31 -11.92 -4.10 -3.46
C SER A 31 -13.19 -4.17 -2.62
N GLN A 32 -14.08 -3.19 -2.80
CA GLN A 32 -15.41 -3.14 -2.18
C GLN A 32 -15.38 -3.10 -0.64
N VAL A 33 -14.38 -2.44 -0.08
CA VAL A 33 -14.31 -2.15 1.36
C VAL A 33 -15.28 -1.00 1.67
N LYS A 34 -15.97 -1.11 2.81
CA LYS A 34 -16.76 0.00 3.35
C LYS A 34 -16.07 0.56 4.58
N SER A 35 -15.68 1.82 4.50
CA SER A 35 -15.02 2.52 5.59
C SER A 35 -16.03 3.37 6.34
N PHE A 36 -16.08 3.21 7.66
CA PHE A 36 -16.91 4.01 8.55
C PHE A 36 -16.00 4.78 9.49
N TYR A 37 -16.09 6.11 9.49
CA TYR A 37 -15.21 6.97 10.28
C TYR A 37 -15.94 8.24 10.74
N ARG A 38 -15.32 9.01 11.63
CA ARG A 38 -15.87 10.29 12.11
C ARG A 38 -15.11 11.44 11.47
N TRP A 39 -15.84 12.30 10.76
CA TRP A 39 -15.29 13.51 10.17
C TRP A 39 -16.22 14.70 10.45
N GLN A 40 -15.64 15.82 10.91
CA GLN A 40 -16.37 17.03 11.27
C GLN A 40 -17.58 16.75 12.20
N GLY A 41 -17.37 15.86 13.18
CA GLY A 41 -18.38 15.49 14.17
C GLY A 41 -19.44 14.49 13.72
N LYS A 42 -19.51 14.14 12.42
CA LYS A 42 -20.50 13.20 11.86
C LYS A 42 -19.86 11.86 11.53
N VAL A 43 -20.66 10.80 11.57
CA VAL A 43 -20.27 9.49 11.02
C VAL A 43 -20.39 9.56 9.51
N GLN A 44 -19.32 9.20 8.81
CA GLN A 44 -19.24 9.09 7.36
C GLN A 44 -19.16 7.61 6.96
N GLN A 45 -19.50 7.34 5.71
CA GLN A 45 -19.37 6.04 5.10
C GLN A 45 -18.94 6.20 3.64
N ASP A 46 -17.81 5.60 3.28
CA ASP A 46 -17.30 5.59 1.90
C ASP A 46 -17.05 4.16 1.41
N ASN A 47 -17.13 3.96 0.09
CA ASN A 47 -16.68 2.73 -0.55
C ASN A 47 -15.24 2.94 -1.04
N GLU A 48 -14.35 2.01 -0.71
CA GLU A 48 -12.91 2.11 -0.92
C GLU A 48 -12.32 0.76 -1.33
N SER A 49 -11.05 0.80 -1.71
CA SER A 49 -10.16 -0.34 -1.80
C SER A 49 -9.14 -0.29 -0.66
N LEU A 50 -8.84 -1.44 -0.04
CA LEU A 50 -7.72 -1.59 0.88
C LEU A 50 -6.52 -2.19 0.14
N MET A 51 -5.40 -1.49 0.17
CA MET A 51 -4.13 -1.92 -0.40
C MET A 51 -3.22 -2.48 0.69
N LEU A 52 -2.74 -3.71 0.49
CA LEU A 52 -1.75 -4.37 1.36
C LEU A 52 -0.39 -4.38 0.65
N ILE A 53 0.44 -3.38 0.94
CA ILE A 53 1.68 -3.11 0.23
C ILE A 53 2.87 -3.73 0.96
N LYS A 54 3.66 -4.53 0.23
CA LYS A 54 4.90 -5.16 0.72
C LYS A 54 6.05 -4.42 0.08
N CYS A 55 6.84 -3.77 0.92
CA CYS A 55 8.03 -3.02 0.53
C CYS A 55 9.14 -3.28 1.56
N PRO A 56 10.42 -3.12 1.18
CA PRO A 56 11.51 -2.92 2.13
C PRO A 56 11.21 -1.74 3.06
N SER A 57 11.70 -1.81 4.30
CA SER A 57 11.59 -0.71 5.27
C SER A 57 12.19 0.58 4.74
N ASP A 58 13.31 0.48 4.03
CA ASP A 58 14.09 1.62 3.55
C ASP A 58 13.36 2.41 2.47
N ASN A 59 12.39 1.78 1.79
CA ASN A 59 11.56 2.41 0.77
C ASN A 59 10.33 3.13 1.35
N TYR A 60 10.02 2.95 2.65
CA TYR A 60 8.76 3.43 3.23
C TYR A 60 8.54 4.93 2.99
N ARG A 61 9.55 5.76 3.25
CA ARG A 61 9.40 7.22 3.13
C ARG A 61 9.08 7.64 1.70
N ALA A 62 9.78 7.11 0.72
CA ALA A 62 9.53 7.42 -0.69
C ALA A 62 8.17 6.87 -1.16
N LEU A 63 7.76 5.71 -0.64
CA LEU A 63 6.43 5.15 -0.87
C LEU A 63 5.34 6.06 -0.30
N GLU A 64 5.49 6.52 0.95
CA GLU A 64 4.54 7.43 1.61
C GLU A 64 4.39 8.73 0.82
N GLU A 65 5.50 9.37 0.45
CA GLU A 65 5.50 10.59 -0.38
C GLU A 65 4.81 10.34 -1.73
N SER A 66 5.11 9.23 -2.41
CA SER A 66 4.48 8.89 -3.69
C SER A 66 2.98 8.61 -3.57
N VAL A 67 2.53 7.95 -2.49
CA VAL A 67 1.10 7.75 -2.23
C VAL A 67 0.44 9.10 -2.00
N LEU A 68 1.00 9.97 -1.15
CA LEU A 68 0.45 11.30 -0.87
C LEU A 68 0.27 12.15 -2.14
N ASP A 69 1.24 12.12 -3.05
CA ASP A 69 1.18 12.87 -4.31
C ASP A 69 0.06 12.40 -5.26
N MET A 70 -0.29 11.10 -5.21
CA MET A 70 -1.33 10.50 -6.05
C MET A 70 -2.70 10.46 -5.38
N HIS A 71 -2.76 10.53 -4.05
CA HIS A 71 -3.97 10.26 -3.30
C HIS A 71 -4.97 11.42 -3.40
N PRO A 72 -6.26 11.17 -3.68
CA PRO A 72 -7.25 12.24 -3.84
C PRO A 72 -7.67 12.89 -2.52
N TYR A 73 -7.46 12.21 -1.39
CA TYR A 73 -7.80 12.74 -0.06
C TYR A 73 -6.68 13.60 0.49
N GLU A 74 -7.04 14.69 1.16
CA GLU A 74 -6.11 15.56 1.90
C GLU A 74 -5.39 14.80 3.03
N LEU A 75 -6.06 13.81 3.62
CA LEU A 75 -5.52 12.98 4.70
C LEU A 75 -5.84 11.51 4.43
N PRO A 76 -5.01 10.80 3.62
CA PRO A 76 -5.17 9.37 3.40
C PRO A 76 -4.83 8.54 4.64
N GLU A 77 -5.41 7.34 4.73
CA GLU A 77 -4.88 6.30 5.62
C GLU A 77 -3.58 5.75 5.02
N ILE A 78 -2.48 5.88 5.76
CA ILE A 78 -1.21 5.20 5.47
C ILE A 78 -0.67 4.71 6.81
N ILE A 79 -0.69 3.40 7.05
CA ILE A 79 -0.22 2.81 8.32
C ILE A 79 0.73 1.65 8.09
N THR A 80 1.76 1.53 8.92
CA THR A 80 2.72 0.43 8.84
C THR A 80 2.42 -0.66 9.86
N VAL A 81 2.52 -1.91 9.41
CA VAL A 81 2.45 -3.10 10.27
C VAL A 81 3.78 -3.85 10.18
N SER A 82 4.40 -4.08 11.35
CA SER A 82 5.64 -4.85 11.48
C SER A 82 5.40 -6.32 11.16
N VAL A 83 6.27 -6.89 10.33
CA VAL A 83 6.24 -8.32 9.98
C VAL A 83 7.28 -9.04 10.86
N ALA A 84 6.81 -9.87 11.80
CA ALA A 84 7.69 -10.57 12.74
C ALA A 84 8.32 -11.86 12.18
N GLY A 85 7.79 -12.38 11.07
CA GLY A 85 8.26 -13.60 10.44
C GLY A 85 7.47 -13.95 9.18
N GLY A 86 7.91 -14.98 8.47
CA GLY A 86 7.35 -15.43 7.20
C GLY A 86 8.24 -16.50 6.56
N LEU A 87 7.86 -16.96 5.37
CA LEU A 87 8.71 -17.87 4.58
C LEU A 87 10.02 -17.14 4.24
N PRO A 88 11.21 -17.66 4.63
CA PRO A 88 12.48 -16.96 4.43
C PRO A 88 12.73 -16.53 2.99
N ASP A 89 12.44 -17.40 2.01
CA ASP A 89 12.66 -17.10 0.59
C ASP A 89 11.77 -15.95 0.09
N TYR A 90 10.52 -15.87 0.59
CA TYR A 90 9.61 -14.77 0.25
C TYR A 90 10.07 -13.45 0.90
N LEU A 91 10.51 -13.48 2.15
CA LEU A 91 11.03 -12.28 2.80
C LEU A 91 12.32 -11.79 2.12
N ASN A 92 13.20 -12.72 1.73
CA ASN A 92 14.39 -12.40 0.94
C ASN A 92 14.03 -11.79 -0.42
N TRP A 93 13.01 -12.32 -1.10
CA TRP A 93 12.48 -11.72 -2.32
C TRP A 93 11.98 -10.29 -2.10
N VAL A 94 11.22 -10.04 -1.04
CA VAL A 94 10.69 -8.69 -0.73
C VAL A 94 11.83 -7.70 -0.46
N LEU A 95 12.91 -8.13 0.18
CA LEU A 95 14.08 -7.27 0.42
C LEU A 95 14.97 -7.12 -0.82
N HIS A 96 14.97 -8.11 -1.71
CA HIS A 96 15.84 -8.21 -2.87
C HIS A 96 15.10 -8.68 -4.12
N PRO A 97 14.12 -7.91 -4.63
CA PRO A 97 13.23 -8.34 -5.72
C PRO A 97 13.99 -8.67 -7.01
N ASP A 98 15.08 -7.95 -7.29
CA ASP A 98 15.90 -8.13 -8.50
C ASP A 98 16.80 -9.38 -8.47
N LYS A 99 17.05 -9.96 -7.29
CA LYS A 99 17.98 -11.09 -7.12
C LYS A 99 17.36 -12.46 -7.36
N ASN A 100 16.03 -12.55 -7.45
CA ASN A 100 15.30 -13.80 -7.70
C ASN A 100 14.90 -13.99 -9.16
N LYS A 101 15.53 -13.28 -10.11
CA LYS A 101 15.46 -13.63 -11.53
C LYS A 101 16.29 -14.88 -11.82
N SER A 102 15.84 -16.02 -11.30
CA SER A 102 16.25 -17.34 -11.79
C SER A 102 15.00 -17.99 -12.38
N GLU A 103 14.88 -17.80 -13.70
CA GLU A 103 14.06 -18.53 -14.70
C GLU A 103 12.56 -18.76 -14.43
#